data_AF-A0A0Q6Y8L1-F1
#
_entry.id   AF-A0A0Q6Y8L1-F1
#
_cell.length_a   1.000
_cell.length_b   1.000
_cell.length_c   1.000
_cell.angle_alpha   90.00
_cell.angle_beta   90.00
_cell.angle_gamma   90.00
#
_symmetry.space_group_name_H-M   'P 1'
#
loop_
_entity.id
_entity.type
_entity.pdbx_description
1 polymer ?
#
loop_
_entity_poly.entity_id
_entity_poly.type
_entity_poly.pdbx_seq_one_letter_code
_entity_poly.pdbx_strand_id
1 'polypeptide(L)'
;MADQTFYYEYPDGSIAERVTTAADPEHPEGVTLLTAAEYATKKAAIEAALAQQQADVEAAQTAQKKNAYDALIAAGIPEEAARTLSGYRPEPTGGA
;
A
#
# COMPACT_ATOMS: atom_id res chain seq x y z
N MET A 1 -8.74 -32.40 10.42
CA MET A 1 -7.66 -32.19 9.44
C MET A 1 -6.97 -30.91 9.86
N ALA A 2 -5.67 -30.94 10.10
CA ALA A 2 -4.93 -29.71 10.44
C ALA A 2 -4.86 -28.84 9.18
N ASP A 3 -5.09 -27.54 9.34
CA ASP A 3 -4.75 -26.55 8.33
C ASP A 3 -3.23 -26.59 8.05
N GLN A 4 -2.88 -26.55 6.78
CA GLN A 4 -1.51 -26.48 6.31
C GLN A 4 -1.33 -25.20 5.48
N THR A 5 -0.35 -24.41 5.88
CA THR A 5 0.00 -23.17 5.19
C THR A 5 1.14 -23.44 4.22
N PHE A 6 0.92 -23.09 2.96
CA PHE A 6 1.92 -23.13 1.90
C PHE A 6 2.26 -21.71 1.46
N TYR A 7 3.55 -21.46 1.30
CA TYR A 7 4.06 -20.18 0.84
C TYR A 7 4.59 -20.35 -0.58
N TYR A 8 4.26 -19.42 -1.45
CA TYR A 8 4.65 -19.46 -2.86
C TYR A 8 5.35 -18.18 -3.25
N GLU A 9 6.36 -18.30 -4.10
CA GLU A 9 6.94 -17.23 -4.88
C GLU A 9 6.58 -17.41 -6.35
N TYR A 10 6.01 -16.38 -6.93
CA TYR A 10 5.72 -16.30 -8.36
C TYR A 10 6.98 -15.83 -9.13
N PRO A 11 7.09 -16.14 -10.43
CA PRO A 11 8.22 -15.71 -11.26
C PRO A 11 8.31 -14.19 -11.41
N ASP A 12 7.23 -13.47 -11.11
CA ASP A 12 7.17 -12.00 -11.05
C ASP A 12 7.84 -11.42 -9.77
N GLY A 13 8.27 -12.27 -8.83
CA GLY A 13 8.82 -11.87 -7.53
C GLY A 13 7.77 -11.59 -6.46
N SER A 14 6.49 -11.73 -6.81
CA SER A 14 5.36 -11.67 -5.88
C SER A 14 5.33 -12.92 -4.99
N ILE A 15 4.98 -12.74 -3.72
CA ILE A 15 4.81 -13.85 -2.75
C ILE A 15 3.34 -13.99 -2.35
N ALA A 16 2.88 -15.22 -2.11
CA ALA A 16 1.53 -15.48 -1.60
C ALA A 16 1.53 -16.57 -0.52
N GLU A 17 0.57 -16.44 0.39
CA GLU A 17 0.24 -17.45 1.40
C GLU A 17 -1.07 -18.14 1.01
N ARG A 18 -1.09 -19.47 1.04
CA ARG A 18 -2.31 -20.26 0.86
C ARG A 18 -2.47 -21.22 2.02
N VAL A 19 -3.54 -21.04 2.77
CA VAL A 19 -3.97 -21.96 3.82
C VAL A 19 -4.93 -22.96 3.19
N THR A 20 -4.64 -24.25 3.34
CA THR A 20 -5.49 -25.34 2.83
C THR A 20 -5.64 -26.45 3.86
N THR A 21 -6.74 -27.17 3.78
CA THR A 21 -6.97 -28.41 4.54
C THR A 21 -6.85 -29.66 3.67
N ALA A 22 -6.59 -29.48 2.37
CA ALA A 22 -6.36 -30.55 1.41
C ALA A 22 -4.95 -31.15 1.58
N ALA A 23 -4.85 -32.49 1.54
CA ALA A 23 -3.59 -33.20 1.69
C ALA A 23 -2.61 -32.96 0.52
N ASP A 24 -3.13 -32.61 -0.66
CA ASP A 24 -2.36 -32.28 -1.86
C ASP A 24 -3.08 -31.13 -2.59
N PRO A 25 -2.80 -29.86 -2.25
CA PRO A 25 -3.40 -28.72 -2.94
C PRO A 25 -2.79 -28.56 -4.33
N GLU A 26 -3.62 -28.31 -5.35
CA GLU A 26 -3.10 -27.92 -6.66
C GLU A 26 -2.27 -26.63 -6.54
N HIS A 27 -0.97 -26.76 -6.81
CA HIS A 27 -0.04 -25.65 -6.83
C HIS A 27 -0.07 -24.97 -8.21
N PRO A 28 -0.12 -23.63 -8.29
CA PRO A 28 -0.04 -22.93 -9.57
C PRO A 28 1.28 -23.28 -10.27
N GLU A 29 1.24 -23.48 -11.59
CA GLU A 29 2.45 -23.82 -12.34
C GLU A 29 3.47 -22.67 -12.32
N GLY A 30 4.75 -23.02 -12.18
CA GLY A 30 5.86 -22.05 -12.20
C GLY A 30 6.10 -21.30 -10.89
N VAL A 31 5.43 -21.67 -9.79
CA VAL A 31 5.71 -21.10 -8.47
C VAL A 31 6.79 -21.88 -7.72
N THR A 32 7.62 -21.16 -6.98
CA THR A 32 8.59 -21.75 -6.06
C THR A 32 7.96 -21.87 -4.68
N LEU A 33 7.95 -23.09 -4.11
CA LEU A 33 7.53 -23.31 -2.73
C LEU A 33 8.57 -22.70 -1.79
N LEU A 34 8.13 -21.72 -0.99
CA LEU A 34 8.93 -21.10 0.05
C LEU A 34 8.67 -21.77 1.40
N THR A 35 9.68 -21.75 2.26
CA THR A 35 9.48 -21.99 3.69
C THR A 35 8.88 -20.76 4.37
N ALA A 36 8.28 -20.95 5.55
CA ALA A 36 7.75 -19.85 6.36
C ALA A 36 8.82 -18.78 6.65
N ALA A 37 10.08 -19.19 6.86
CA ALA A 37 11.20 -18.29 7.10
C ALA A 37 11.56 -17.45 5.86
N GLU A 38 11.55 -18.06 4.67
CA GLU A 38 11.81 -17.36 3.40
C GLU A 38 10.68 -16.38 3.06
N TYR A 39 9.43 -16.79 3.26
CA TYR A 39 8.27 -15.92 3.10
C TYR A 39 8.35 -14.71 4.02
N ALA A 40 8.62 -14.91 5.32
CA ALA A 40 8.75 -13.81 6.27
C ALA A 40 9.88 -12.84 5.89
N THR A 41 11.01 -13.36 5.42
CA THR A 41 12.15 -12.54 4.98
C THR A 41 11.80 -11.70 3.76
N LYS A 42 11.17 -12.30 2.73
CA LYS A 42 10.74 -11.60 1.51
C LYS A 42 9.62 -10.61 1.80
N LYS A 43 8.65 -10.99 2.64
CA LYS A 43 7.57 -10.11 3.08
C LYS A 43 8.11 -8.87 3.78
N ALA A 44 9.06 -9.03 4.70
CA ALA A 44 9.70 -7.90 5.38
C ALA A 44 10.44 -6.97 4.39
N ALA A 45 11.13 -7.52 3.39
CA ALA A 45 11.79 -6.72 2.36
C ALA A 45 10.80 -5.94 1.49
N ILE A 46 9.68 -6.57 1.10
CA ILE A 46 8.60 -5.94 0.33
C ILE A 46 7.90 -4.85 1.15
N GLU A 47 7.59 -5.13 2.42
CA GLU A 47 6.99 -4.14 3.32
C GLU A 47 7.90 -2.94 3.55
N ALA A 48 9.22 -3.15 3.70
CA ALA A 48 10.19 -2.07 3.81
C ALA A 48 10.23 -1.20 2.53
N ALA A 49 10.21 -1.83 1.35
CA ALA A 49 10.18 -1.11 0.08
C ALA A 49 8.87 -0.34 -0.11
N LEU A 50 7.73 -0.93 0.26
CA LEU A 50 6.42 -0.30 0.24
C LEU A 50 6.32 0.89 1.19
N ALA A 51 6.86 0.78 2.40
CA ALA A 51 6.88 1.87 3.37
C ALA A 51 7.64 3.08 2.83
N GLN A 52 8.77 2.85 2.16
CA GLN A 52 9.54 3.92 1.53
C GLN A 52 8.81 4.56 0.35
N GLN A 53 8.12 3.76 -0.49
CA GLN A 53 7.29 4.29 -1.57
C GLN A 53 6.06 5.04 -1.07
N GLN A 54 5.41 4.57 -0.01
CA GLN A 54 4.24 5.23 0.56
C GLN A 54 4.57 6.64 1.04
N ALA A 55 5.70 6.83 1.73
CA ALA A 55 6.13 8.15 2.17
C ALA A 55 6.32 9.13 1.00
N ASP A 56 6.91 8.67 -0.11
CA ASP A 56 7.11 9.48 -1.32
C ASP A 56 5.77 9.82 -2.00
N VAL A 57 4.87 8.85 -2.10
CA VAL A 57 3.52 9.03 -2.66
C VAL A 57 2.65 9.94 -1.80
N GLU A 58 2.74 9.87 -0.47
CA GLU A 58 2.03 10.76 0.45
C GLU A 58 2.53 12.20 0.34
N ALA A 59 3.85 12.39 0.23
CA ALA A 59 4.44 13.70 0.00
C ALA A 59 3.99 14.30 -1.36
N ALA A 60 4.02 13.49 -2.42
CA ALA A 60 3.57 13.90 -3.75
C ALA A 60 2.07 14.23 -3.78
N GLN A 61 1.23 13.41 -3.15
CA GLN A 61 -0.22 13.66 -3.04
C GLN A 61 -0.50 14.94 -2.25
N THR A 62 0.22 15.19 -1.15
CA THR A 62 0.06 16.40 -0.35
C THR A 62 0.46 17.64 -1.14
N ALA A 63 1.57 17.58 -1.87
CA ALA A 63 2.01 18.66 -2.75
C ALA A 63 0.99 18.95 -3.86
N GLN A 64 0.44 17.91 -4.50
CA GLN A 64 -0.60 18.08 -5.52
C GLN A 64 -1.87 18.73 -4.95
N LYS A 65 -2.35 18.27 -3.79
CA LYS A 65 -3.52 18.83 -3.11
C LYS A 65 -3.30 20.31 -2.75
N LYS A 66 -2.12 20.65 -2.22
CA LYS A 66 -1.76 22.04 -1.93
C LYS A 66 -1.74 22.91 -3.18
N ASN A 67 -1.16 22.42 -4.28
CA ASN A 67 -1.07 23.16 -5.54
C ASN A 67 -2.46 23.39 -6.16
N ALA A 68 -3.35 22.39 -6.07
CA ALA A 68 -4.76 22.53 -6.48
C ALA A 68 -5.50 23.55 -5.61
N TYR A 69 -5.26 23.57 -4.30
CA TYR A 69 -5.80 24.59 -3.40
C TYR A 69 -5.34 26.00 -3.79
N ASP A 70 -4.04 26.21 -3.97
CA ASP A 70 -3.46 27.51 -4.36
C ASP A 70 -4.04 28.00 -5.71
N ALA A 71 -4.18 27.11 -6.68
CA ALA A 71 -4.78 27.42 -7.98
C ALA A 71 -6.26 27.83 -7.86
N LEU A 72 -7.03 27.16 -6.99
CA LEU A 72 -8.44 27.51 -6.74
C LEU A 72 -8.56 28.87 -6.03
N ILE A 73 -7.69 29.15 -5.06
CA ILE A 73 -7.62 30.47 -4.40
C ILE A 73 -7.27 31.56 -5.41
N ALA A 74 -6.26 31.34 -6.26
CA ALA A 74 -5.86 32.27 -7.31
C ALA A 74 -6.98 32.51 -8.34
N ALA A 75 -7.82 31.52 -8.58
CA ALA A 75 -9.01 31.63 -9.43
C ALA A 75 -10.19 32.37 -8.75
N GLY A 76 -10.03 32.81 -7.50
CA GLY A 76 -11.06 33.53 -6.74
C GLY A 76 -12.12 32.65 -6.11
N ILE A 77 -11.89 31.34 -6.03
CA ILE A 77 -12.77 30.41 -5.30
C ILE A 77 -12.62 30.69 -3.80
N PRO A 78 -13.72 30.78 -3.03
CA PRO A 78 -13.67 30.92 -1.58
C PRO A 78 -12.88 29.79 -0.93
N GLU A 79 -12.12 30.10 0.12
CA GLU A 79 -11.23 29.17 0.82
C GLU A 79 -11.92 27.85 1.23
N GLU A 80 -13.16 27.92 1.71
CA GLU A 80 -13.93 26.75 2.13
C GLU A 80 -14.24 25.80 0.96
N ALA A 81 -14.58 26.36 -0.20
CA ALA A 81 -14.83 25.61 -1.43
C ALA A 81 -13.52 25.07 -2.02
N ALA A 82 -12.45 25.86 -1.98
CA ALA A 82 -11.13 25.44 -2.43
C ALA A 82 -10.59 24.25 -1.62
N ARG A 83 -10.77 24.24 -0.29
CA ARG A 83 -10.42 23.09 0.59
C ARG A 83 -11.22 21.83 0.26
N THR A 84 -12.52 21.98 0.05
CA THR A 84 -13.40 20.86 -0.27
C THR A 84 -13.08 20.24 -1.63
N LEU A 85 -12.81 21.08 -2.64
CA LEU A 85 -12.53 20.64 -4.01
C LEU A 85 -11.11 20.07 -4.19
N SER A 86 -10.10 20.68 -3.57
CA SER A 86 -8.72 20.18 -3.63
C SER A 86 -8.51 18.93 -2.78
N GLY A 87 -9.39 18.66 -1.81
CA GLY A 87 -9.18 17.63 -0.79
C GLY A 87 -7.96 17.92 0.11
N TYR A 88 -7.38 19.12 0.02
CA TYR A 88 -6.34 19.58 0.92
C TYR A 88 -7.00 19.95 2.25
N ARG A 89 -6.88 19.04 3.22
CA ARG A 89 -7.12 19.37 4.62
C ARG A 89 -5.78 19.77 5.21
N PRO A 90 -5.47 21.07 5.37
CA PRO A 90 -4.46 21.42 6.35
C PRO A 90 -4.96 20.80 7.65
N GLU A 91 -4.09 20.03 8.30
CA GLU A 91 -4.36 19.45 9.61
C GLU A 91 -4.99 20.56 10.45
N PRO A 92 -6.14 20.35 11.11
CA PRO A 92 -6.60 21.35 12.05
C PRO A 92 -5.47 21.49 13.05
N THR A 93 -4.84 22.66 13.08
CA THR A 93 -4.08 23.11 14.24
C THR A 93 -5.08 23.23 15.38
N GLY A 94 -5.55 22.09 15.91
CA GLY A 94 -6.18 22.02 17.22
C GLY A 94 -5.07 22.37 18.19
N GLY A 95 -5.15 23.46 18.94
CA GLY A 95 -6.32 23.81 19.72
C GLY A 95 -6.29 22.99 21.01
N ALA A 96 -5.27 23.24 21.82
CA ALA A 96 -5.22 23.01 23.26
C ALA A 96 -4.27 24.05 23.86
#